data_AF-A0AAW0H751-F1
#
_entry.id   AF-A0AAW0H751-F1
#
_cell.length_a   1.000
_cell.length_b   1.000
_cell.length_c   1.000
_cell.angle_alpha   90.00
_cell.angle_beta   90.00
_cell.angle_gamma   90.00
#
_symmetry.space_group_name_H-M   'P 1'
#
loop_
_entity.id
_entity.type
_entity.pdbx_description
1 polymer ?
#
loop_
_entity_poly.entity_id
_entity_poly.type
_entity_poly.pdbx_seq_one_letter_code
_entity_poly.pdbx_strand_id
1 'polypeptide(L)'
;MWATTTAPSVYPLAPGSEGTTGSTVTLGCLVKGYFPEPATITWNSGTLTSGVHIFPAVLDSGLYSLSSSVTVPSSMWPSQTVTCNVAHPASSTKVDKKVVPETSSVFIFPPKLKDILTISRNPKITCVVVDISQDDPKIQFSWFIDGKEVHDAQEQPRELQFNSTFREVSVLPILHQDWLNGKEYKCKVNSEDFPAPIVKTISKTTGQLRVPQVYTIPPPKEQMTKDEVSLTCMIMGFYPQDIDVEWQRNGEPEQNYRNTQPVLDTDESYFLYSKLNVKKSDWERGNTFVCSVVHEALHNHHTEKNLSYTSEVELDDNCAEALDGELDGLWTTITIFITLFLLSVCYSATVTLFKVKWIFSSVMGLKQTLAPDYKNMIGQGP
;
A
#
# COMPACT_ATOMS: atom_id res chain seq x y z
N MET A 1 -42.15 0.42 -2.66
CA MET A 1 -40.73 0.69 -2.31
C MET A 1 -40.65 2.18 -2.00
N TRP A 2 -40.48 2.58 -0.73
CA TRP A 2 -40.39 4.01 -0.39
C TRP A 2 -38.98 4.50 -0.75
N ALA A 3 -38.90 5.57 -1.53
CA ALA A 3 -37.62 6.19 -1.87
C ALA A 3 -36.95 6.70 -0.59
N THR A 4 -35.68 6.33 -0.41
CA THR A 4 -34.93 6.64 0.81
C THR A 4 -34.49 8.11 0.79
N THR A 5 -34.70 8.81 1.90
CA THR A 5 -34.26 10.20 2.05
C THR A 5 -32.75 10.29 1.86
N THR A 6 -32.30 11.13 0.92
CA THR A 6 -30.89 11.30 0.56
C THR A 6 -30.49 12.77 0.68
N ALA A 7 -29.38 13.03 1.37
CA ALA A 7 -28.85 14.38 1.57
C ALA A 7 -28.14 14.91 0.30
N PRO A 8 -28.23 16.21 0.01
CA PRO A 8 -27.55 16.81 -1.14
C PRO A 8 -26.03 16.86 -0.98
N SER A 9 -25.33 16.71 -2.11
CA SER A 9 -23.94 17.17 -2.27
C SER A 9 -23.92 18.55 -2.92
N VAL A 10 -23.09 19.46 -2.40
CA VAL A 10 -23.04 20.86 -2.83
C VAL A 10 -21.68 21.20 -3.42
N TYR A 11 -21.70 21.76 -4.64
CA TYR A 11 -20.52 22.11 -5.42
C TYR A 11 -20.58 23.60 -5.78
N PRO A 12 -19.74 24.47 -5.19
CA PRO A 12 -19.62 25.84 -5.63
C PRO A 12 -18.91 25.88 -6.99
N LEU A 13 -19.34 26.79 -7.86
CA LEU A 13 -18.80 26.98 -9.21
C LEU A 13 -18.24 28.39 -9.32
N ALA A 14 -16.95 28.48 -9.60
CA ALA A 14 -16.29 29.74 -9.94
C ALA A 14 -16.56 30.11 -11.41
N PRO A 15 -16.38 31.38 -11.81
CA PRO A 15 -16.49 31.77 -13.21
C PRO A 15 -15.35 31.14 -14.01
N GLY A 16 -15.65 30.60 -15.20
CA GLY A 16 -14.62 30.16 -16.15
C GLY A 16 -13.96 31.34 -16.87
N SER A 17 -12.77 31.09 -17.42
CA SER A 17 -11.85 32.09 -17.99
C SER A 17 -12.39 32.84 -19.22
N GLU A 18 -13.44 32.35 -19.89
CA GLU A 18 -13.97 32.96 -21.12
C GLU A 18 -14.98 34.11 -20.90
N GLY A 19 -15.23 34.55 -19.65
CA GLY A 19 -16.34 35.46 -19.34
C GLY A 19 -16.02 36.72 -18.54
N THR A 20 -14.76 36.97 -18.17
CA THR A 20 -14.38 38.00 -17.16
C THR A 20 -14.09 39.39 -17.72
N THR A 21 -14.33 39.66 -19.01
CA THR A 21 -14.11 40.99 -19.60
C THR A 21 -15.22 42.02 -19.30
N GLY A 22 -16.24 41.63 -18.52
CA GLY A 22 -17.35 42.48 -18.10
C GLY A 22 -17.15 43.14 -16.72
N SER A 23 -17.94 44.18 -16.44
CA SER A 23 -18.02 44.83 -15.11
C SER A 23 -18.65 43.95 -14.02
N THR A 24 -19.08 42.74 -14.38
CA THR A 24 -19.73 41.77 -13.51
C THR A 24 -19.22 40.36 -13.79
N VAL A 25 -19.23 39.50 -12.77
CA VAL A 25 -18.89 38.08 -12.86
C VAL A 25 -20.07 37.24 -12.39
N THR A 26 -20.25 36.06 -13.00
CA THR A 26 -21.30 35.12 -12.61
C THR A 26 -20.69 33.92 -11.90
N LEU A 27 -21.19 33.65 -10.69
CA LEU A 27 -20.82 32.52 -9.85
C LEU A 27 -21.96 31.51 -9.86
N GLY A 28 -21.68 30.25 -9.53
CA GLY A 28 -22.68 29.20 -9.53
C GLY A 28 -22.62 28.29 -8.30
N CYS A 29 -23.67 27.53 -8.09
CA CYS A 29 -23.77 26.51 -7.06
C CYS A 29 -24.64 25.37 -7.56
N LEU A 30 -24.09 24.16 -7.60
CA LEU A 30 -24.78 22.94 -7.99
C LEU A 30 -25.10 22.11 -6.74
N VAL A 31 -26.36 21.70 -6.61
CA VAL A 31 -26.87 20.83 -5.55
C VAL A 31 -27.31 19.53 -6.20
N LYS A 32 -26.65 18.42 -5.88
CA LYS A 32 -26.82 17.15 -6.58
C LYS A 32 -27.21 16.02 -5.64
N GLY A 33 -28.08 15.13 -6.13
CA GLY A 33 -28.28 13.80 -5.56
C GLY A 33 -29.14 13.77 -4.29
N TYR A 34 -30.12 14.67 -4.14
CA TYR A 34 -30.98 14.70 -2.96
C TYR A 34 -32.37 14.14 -3.24
N PHE A 35 -33.05 13.70 -2.19
CA PHE A 35 -34.44 13.28 -2.25
C PHE A 35 -35.09 13.39 -0.86
N PRO A 36 -36.35 13.83 -0.74
CA PRO A 36 -37.26 14.38 -1.77
C PRO A 36 -37.03 15.89 -2.05
N GLU A 37 -37.80 16.48 -2.96
CA GLU A 37 -37.90 17.94 -3.09
C GLU A 37 -38.69 18.55 -1.90
N PRO A 38 -38.40 19.79 -1.41
CA PRO A 38 -37.42 20.76 -1.92
C PRO A 38 -36.10 20.84 -1.15
N ALA A 39 -35.03 21.16 -1.88
CA ALA A 39 -33.83 21.80 -1.34
C ALA A 39 -33.84 23.30 -1.69
N THR A 40 -33.33 24.14 -0.79
CA THR A 40 -33.26 25.59 -0.99
C THR A 40 -31.81 26.03 -1.14
N ILE A 41 -31.56 26.98 -2.04
CA ILE A 41 -30.27 27.64 -2.23
C ILE A 41 -30.44 29.13 -1.92
N THR A 42 -29.55 29.68 -1.10
CA THR A 42 -29.43 31.11 -0.84
C THR A 42 -27.98 31.55 -0.94
N TRP A 43 -27.72 32.83 -1.19
CA TRP A 43 -26.38 33.37 -1.30
C TRP A 43 -26.09 34.34 -0.15
N ASN A 44 -24.91 34.22 0.45
CA ASN A 44 -24.48 34.96 1.66
C ASN A 44 -25.56 34.99 2.75
N SER A 45 -26.12 33.82 3.07
CA SER A 45 -27.17 33.63 4.06
C SER A 45 -28.42 34.48 3.79
N GLY A 46 -28.71 34.75 2.52
CA GLY A 46 -29.86 35.53 2.08
C GLY A 46 -29.62 37.04 1.98
N THR A 47 -28.41 37.54 2.28
CA THR A 47 -28.10 38.96 2.11
C THR A 47 -27.85 39.33 0.64
N LEU A 48 -27.46 38.37 -0.19
CA LEU A 48 -27.22 38.57 -1.62
C LEU A 48 -28.42 38.03 -2.42
N THR A 49 -29.25 38.93 -2.93
CA THR A 49 -30.49 38.60 -3.66
C THR A 49 -30.52 39.14 -5.08
N SER A 50 -29.77 40.21 -5.37
CA SER A 50 -29.67 40.78 -6.71
C SER A 50 -28.84 39.89 -7.64
N GLY A 51 -29.29 39.70 -8.88
CA GLY A 51 -28.60 38.87 -9.87
C GLY A 51 -28.63 37.37 -9.58
N VAL A 52 -29.41 36.93 -8.59
CA VAL A 52 -29.59 35.51 -8.25
C VAL A 52 -30.62 34.87 -9.17
N HIS A 53 -30.23 33.79 -9.84
CA HIS A 53 -31.12 32.93 -10.60
C HIS A 53 -31.06 31.52 -10.02
N ILE A 54 -32.23 30.93 -9.73
CA ILE A 54 -32.34 29.54 -9.27
C ILE A 54 -33.01 28.76 -10.40
N PHE A 55 -32.33 27.73 -10.89
CA PHE A 55 -32.82 26.86 -11.94
C PHE A 55 -33.68 25.74 -11.33
N PRO A 56 -34.72 25.26 -12.05
CA PRO A 56 -35.61 24.23 -11.55
C PRO A 56 -34.87 22.92 -11.28
N ALA A 57 -35.35 22.16 -10.29
CA ALA A 57 -34.80 20.86 -9.99
C ALA A 57 -35.13 19.85 -11.11
N VAL A 58 -34.14 19.04 -11.47
CA VAL A 58 -34.26 17.96 -12.46
C VAL A 58 -34.14 16.63 -11.72
N LEU A 59 -35.07 15.73 -11.99
CA LEU A 59 -35.05 14.36 -11.50
C LEU A 59 -34.26 13.48 -12.47
N ASP A 60 -33.17 12.89 -12.01
CA ASP A 60 -32.38 11.92 -12.75
C ASP A 60 -32.17 10.68 -11.89
N SER A 61 -32.47 9.51 -12.46
CA SER A 61 -32.22 8.21 -11.82
C SER A 61 -32.75 8.10 -10.38
N GLY A 62 -33.88 8.76 -10.08
CA GLY A 62 -34.53 8.74 -8.76
C GLY A 62 -34.04 9.77 -7.74
N LEU A 63 -33.07 10.63 -8.09
CA LEU A 63 -32.58 11.72 -7.24
C LEU A 63 -32.71 13.07 -7.94
N TYR A 64 -32.98 14.12 -7.15
CA TYR A 64 -33.08 15.49 -7.64
C TYR A 64 -31.71 16.18 -7.66
N SER A 65 -31.54 17.07 -8.64
CA SER A 65 -30.43 18.02 -8.70
C SER A 65 -30.96 19.38 -9.11
N LEU A 66 -30.45 20.46 -8.52
CA LEU A 66 -30.80 21.83 -8.88
C LEU A 66 -29.55 22.72 -8.86
N SER A 67 -29.59 23.86 -9.52
CA SER A 67 -28.48 24.81 -9.52
C SER A 67 -28.96 26.24 -9.32
N SER A 68 -28.05 27.11 -8.87
CA SER A 68 -28.28 28.55 -8.82
C SER A 68 -27.04 29.28 -9.32
N SER A 69 -27.23 30.41 -9.98
CA SER A 69 -26.18 31.37 -10.29
C SER A 69 -26.43 32.71 -9.57
N VAL A 70 -25.35 33.46 -9.35
CA VAL A 70 -25.42 34.84 -8.87
C VAL A 70 -24.44 35.71 -9.65
N THR A 71 -24.92 36.83 -10.16
CA THR A 71 -24.07 37.83 -10.83
C THR A 71 -23.71 38.95 -9.85
N VAL A 72 -22.40 39.14 -9.63
CA VAL A 72 -21.86 40.17 -8.73
C VAL A 72 -20.91 41.11 -9.48
N PRO A 73 -20.69 42.35 -9.00
CA PRO A 73 -19.69 43.25 -9.60
C PRO A 73 -18.27 42.66 -9.52
N SER A 74 -17.45 42.88 -10.55
CA SER A 74 -16.04 42.44 -10.58
C SER A 74 -15.18 43.13 -9.51
N SER A 75 -15.67 44.19 -8.87
CA SER A 75 -15.02 44.82 -7.71
C SER A 75 -15.28 44.07 -6.39
N MET A 76 -16.34 43.26 -6.34
CA MET A 76 -16.71 42.47 -5.16
C MET A 76 -15.95 41.14 -5.14
N TRP A 77 -15.88 40.44 -6.27
CA TRP A 77 -15.20 39.15 -6.39
C TRP A 77 -13.90 39.31 -7.17
N PRO A 78 -12.75 38.74 -6.73
CA PRO A 78 -12.59 37.75 -5.66
C PRO A 78 -12.34 38.30 -4.25
N SER A 79 -12.24 39.61 -4.09
CA SER A 79 -11.84 40.27 -2.83
C SER A 79 -12.78 40.02 -1.64
N GLN A 80 -14.07 39.85 -1.91
CA GLN A 80 -15.10 39.56 -0.91
C GLN A 80 -15.60 38.13 -1.07
N THR A 81 -15.85 37.46 0.06
CA THR A 81 -16.33 36.08 0.07
C THR A 81 -17.79 36.00 -0.40
N VAL A 82 -18.04 35.15 -1.40
CA VAL A 82 -19.38 34.76 -1.80
C VAL A 82 -19.62 33.30 -1.39
N THR A 83 -20.72 33.04 -0.69
CA THR A 83 -21.07 31.75 -0.10
C THR A 83 -22.42 31.29 -0.63
N CYS A 84 -22.49 30.05 -1.11
CA CYS A 84 -23.73 29.35 -1.38
C CYS A 84 -24.16 28.58 -0.13
N ASN A 85 -25.36 28.85 0.36
CA ASN A 85 -25.95 28.24 1.54
C ASN A 85 -27.11 27.35 1.10
N VAL A 86 -27.01 26.06 1.36
CA VAL A 86 -27.98 25.04 0.93
C VAL A 86 -28.65 24.43 2.14
N ALA A 87 -29.98 24.34 2.13
CA ALA A 87 -30.75 23.62 3.14
C ALA A 87 -31.67 22.59 2.50
N HIS A 88 -31.66 21.37 3.03
CA HIS A 88 -32.56 20.29 2.63
C HIS A 88 -33.30 19.79 3.87
N PRO A 89 -34.55 20.26 4.10
CA PRO A 89 -35.30 19.97 5.32
C PRO A 89 -35.51 18.48 5.59
N ALA A 90 -35.77 17.68 4.55
CA ALA A 90 -36.10 16.27 4.70
C ALA A 90 -34.93 15.45 5.28
N SER A 91 -33.68 15.77 4.92
CA SER A 91 -32.49 15.15 5.52
C SER A 91 -31.87 15.98 6.65
N SER A 92 -32.50 17.09 7.06
CA SER A 92 -31.96 18.07 8.01
C SER A 92 -30.56 18.60 7.64
N THR A 93 -30.20 18.55 6.36
CA THR A 93 -28.87 18.95 5.88
C THR A 93 -28.79 20.46 5.69
N LYS A 94 -27.74 21.08 6.23
CA LYS A 94 -27.36 22.47 5.97
C LYS A 94 -25.90 22.51 5.58
N VAL A 95 -25.59 23.08 4.43
CA VAL A 95 -24.23 23.11 3.86
C VAL A 95 -23.94 24.50 3.35
N ASP A 96 -22.87 25.10 3.87
CA ASP A 96 -22.35 26.37 3.41
C ASP A 96 -21.05 26.13 2.62
N LYS A 97 -21.04 26.55 1.36
CA LYS A 97 -19.87 26.44 0.48
C LYS A 97 -19.47 27.81 -0.01
N LYS A 98 -18.26 28.23 0.37
CA LYS A 98 -17.62 29.42 -0.20
C LYS A 98 -17.28 29.11 -1.65
N VAL A 99 -17.63 30.02 -2.55
CA VAL A 99 -17.01 30.04 -3.87
C VAL A 99 -15.58 30.49 -3.64
N VAL A 100 -14.63 29.77 -4.23
CA VAL A 100 -13.20 30.09 -4.19
C VAL A 100 -12.77 30.35 -5.63
N PRO A 101 -11.94 31.37 -5.91
CA PRO A 101 -11.40 31.57 -7.25
C PRO A 101 -10.70 30.30 -7.71
N GLU A 102 -10.77 30.00 -9.02
CA GLU A 102 -9.88 28.99 -9.59
C GLU A 102 -8.46 29.55 -9.50
N THR A 103 -7.76 29.19 -8.43
CA THR A 103 -6.36 29.57 -8.24
C THR A 103 -5.49 28.49 -8.82
N SER A 104 -4.51 28.87 -9.64
CA SER A 104 -3.54 27.93 -10.19
C SER A 104 -2.84 27.16 -9.07
N SER A 105 -2.72 25.86 -9.26
CA SER A 105 -2.16 24.95 -8.25
C SER A 105 -0.70 24.67 -8.55
N VAL A 106 0.16 24.82 -7.53
CA VAL A 106 1.61 24.55 -7.64
C VAL A 106 1.94 23.22 -6.98
N PHE A 107 2.70 22.37 -7.67
CA PHE A 107 3.19 21.08 -7.20
C PHE A 107 4.70 20.99 -7.37
N ILE A 108 5.38 20.28 -6.48
CA ILE A 108 6.79 19.92 -6.60
C ILE A 108 6.92 18.40 -6.50
N PHE A 109 7.68 17.81 -7.41
CA PHE A 109 7.84 16.37 -7.53
C PHE A 109 9.30 15.97 -7.31
N PRO A 110 9.56 14.87 -6.58
CA PRO A 110 10.90 14.36 -6.37
C PRO A 110 11.51 13.87 -7.69
N PRO A 111 12.84 13.70 -7.74
CA PRO A 111 13.45 13.02 -8.86
C PRO A 111 13.00 11.57 -8.94
N LYS A 112 12.98 11.01 -10.16
CA LYS A 112 12.62 9.61 -10.36
C LYS A 112 13.63 8.72 -9.63
N LEU A 113 13.12 7.69 -8.95
CA LEU A 113 13.94 6.80 -8.13
C LEU A 113 15.12 6.19 -8.91
N LYS A 114 14.86 5.68 -10.12
CA LYS A 114 15.93 5.14 -10.98
C LYS A 114 17.00 6.15 -11.35
N ASP A 115 16.62 7.42 -11.52
CA ASP A 115 17.55 8.49 -11.87
C ASP A 115 18.39 8.93 -10.66
N ILE A 116 17.95 8.63 -9.43
CA ILE A 116 18.71 8.86 -8.19
C ILE A 116 19.63 7.67 -7.87
N LEU A 117 19.15 6.45 -8.09
CA LEU A 117 19.88 5.23 -7.70
C LEU A 117 20.87 4.76 -8.78
N THR A 118 20.81 5.35 -9.98
CA THR A 118 21.73 5.08 -11.10
C THR A 118 22.61 6.29 -11.41
N ILE A 119 23.89 6.23 -11.03
CA ILE A 119 24.85 7.34 -11.13
C ILE A 119 25.00 7.91 -12.56
N SER A 120 24.80 7.09 -13.59
CA SER A 120 24.92 7.52 -15.00
C SER A 120 23.77 8.41 -15.48
N ARG A 121 22.71 8.57 -14.67
CA ARG A 121 21.55 9.38 -15.03
C ARG A 121 21.65 10.78 -14.42
N ASN A 122 20.71 11.64 -14.77
CA ASN A 122 20.68 13.02 -14.30
C ASN A 122 19.37 13.25 -13.54
N PRO A 123 19.37 13.15 -12.20
CA PRO A 123 18.17 13.36 -11.41
C PRO A 123 17.71 14.82 -11.53
N LYS A 124 16.40 15.02 -11.56
CA LYS A 124 15.78 16.34 -11.71
C LYS A 124 14.59 16.48 -10.78
N ILE A 125 14.45 17.65 -10.16
CA ILE A 125 13.24 18.02 -9.42
C ILE A 125 12.33 18.81 -10.35
N THR A 126 11.04 18.52 -10.31
CA THR A 126 10.07 19.13 -11.22
C THR A 126 9.08 19.96 -10.43
N CYS A 127 8.93 21.23 -10.78
CA CYS A 127 7.88 22.11 -10.27
C CYS A 127 6.85 22.35 -11.37
N VAL A 128 5.57 22.12 -11.07
CA VAL A 128 4.47 22.19 -12.03
C VAL A 128 3.43 23.16 -11.52
N VAL A 129 2.97 24.04 -12.39
CA VAL A 129 1.82 24.92 -12.16
C VAL A 129 0.72 24.48 -13.13
N VAL A 130 -0.47 24.21 -12.60
CA VAL A 130 -1.66 23.81 -13.36
C VAL A 130 -2.82 24.76 -13.07
N ASP A 131 -3.87 24.68 -13.87
CA ASP A 131 -5.04 25.56 -13.77
C ASP A 131 -4.65 27.04 -13.96
N ILE A 132 -3.73 27.29 -14.88
CA ILE A 132 -3.31 28.63 -15.29
C ILE A 132 -4.34 29.20 -16.27
N SER A 133 -4.85 30.40 -16.00
CA SER A 133 -5.81 31.07 -16.88
C SER A 133 -5.15 31.50 -18.19
N GLN A 134 -5.95 31.65 -19.25
CA GLN A 134 -5.45 32.17 -20.54
C GLN A 134 -4.99 33.62 -20.44
N ASP A 135 -5.62 34.39 -19.55
CA ASP A 135 -5.29 35.79 -19.30
C ASP A 135 -4.15 35.95 -18.28
N ASP A 136 -3.70 34.87 -17.65
CA ASP A 136 -2.66 34.92 -16.62
C ASP A 136 -1.31 35.28 -17.26
N PRO A 137 -0.62 36.33 -16.76
CA PRO A 137 0.70 36.70 -17.22
C PRO A 137 1.74 35.59 -17.05
N LYS A 138 2.97 35.89 -17.45
CA LYS A 138 4.09 34.95 -17.38
C LYS A 138 4.36 34.55 -15.93
N ILE A 139 4.21 33.25 -15.62
CA ILE A 139 4.62 32.66 -14.35
C ILE A 139 6.14 32.79 -14.20
N GLN A 140 6.61 33.19 -13.03
CA GLN A 140 8.02 33.29 -12.71
C GLN A 140 8.43 32.22 -11.70
N PHE A 141 9.38 31.37 -12.09
CA PHE A 141 9.99 30.36 -11.22
C PHE A 141 11.29 30.87 -10.60
N SER A 142 11.48 30.62 -9.31
CA SER A 142 12.74 30.81 -8.59
C SER A 142 13.06 29.56 -7.78
N TRP A 143 14.30 29.08 -7.86
CA TRP A 143 14.74 27.86 -7.20
C TRP A 143 15.76 28.15 -6.11
N PHE A 144 15.68 27.41 -5.00
CA PHE A 144 16.62 27.51 -3.90
C PHE A 144 17.08 26.12 -3.45
N ILE A 145 18.37 25.99 -3.12
CA ILE A 145 18.97 24.80 -2.52
C ILE A 145 19.55 25.22 -1.17
N ASP A 146 19.09 24.64 -0.07
CA ASP A 146 19.44 25.00 1.31
C ASP A 146 19.32 26.53 1.58
N GLY A 147 18.29 27.15 0.99
CA GLY A 147 18.03 28.59 1.10
C GLY A 147 18.85 29.50 0.18
N LYS A 148 19.81 28.96 -0.59
CA LYS A 148 20.56 29.72 -1.59
C LYS A 148 19.88 29.65 -2.96
N GLU A 149 19.65 30.80 -3.59
CA GLU A 149 19.05 30.86 -4.93
C GLU A 149 19.97 30.26 -6.00
N VAL A 150 19.37 29.52 -6.93
CA VAL A 150 20.05 28.86 -8.06
C VAL A 150 19.31 29.15 -9.37
N HIS A 151 20.03 29.07 -10.49
CA HIS A 151 19.51 29.46 -11.81
C HIS A 151 19.69 28.38 -12.89
N ASP A 152 20.06 27.16 -12.51
CA ASP A 152 20.29 26.05 -13.46
C ASP A 152 18.99 25.38 -13.96
N ALA A 153 17.84 25.86 -13.48
CA ALA A 153 16.54 25.31 -13.85
C ALA A 153 16.15 25.64 -15.30
N GLN A 154 15.41 24.72 -15.92
CA GLN A 154 14.95 24.81 -17.30
C GLN A 154 13.43 24.80 -17.34
N GLU A 155 12.85 25.81 -17.98
CA GLU A 155 11.40 25.89 -18.21
C GLU A 155 11.04 25.13 -19.49
N GLN A 156 9.95 24.36 -19.43
CA GLN A 156 9.35 23.74 -20.61
C GLN A 156 8.35 24.69 -21.27
N PRO A 157 8.04 24.51 -22.56
CA PRO A 157 6.98 25.29 -23.22
C PRO A 157 5.64 25.16 -22.51
N ARG A 158 4.90 26.27 -22.42
CA ARG A 158 3.53 26.30 -21.88
C ARG A 158 2.62 25.36 -22.67
N GLU A 159 1.87 24.51 -21.97
CA GLU A 159 1.05 23.43 -22.54
C GLU A 159 -0.44 23.69 -22.30
N LEU A 160 -1.25 23.73 -23.37
CA LEU A 160 -2.71 23.86 -23.26
C LEU A 160 -3.34 22.52 -22.86
N GLN A 161 -4.19 22.54 -21.83
CA GLN A 161 -4.91 21.39 -21.30
C GLN A 161 -6.31 21.28 -21.91
N PHE A 162 -6.92 20.09 -21.84
CA PHE A 162 -8.27 19.83 -22.37
C PHE A 162 -9.38 20.66 -21.71
N ASN A 163 -9.15 21.18 -20.51
CA ASN A 163 -10.08 22.05 -19.78
C ASN A 163 -9.86 23.54 -20.12
N SER A 164 -9.14 23.85 -21.22
CA SER A 164 -8.79 25.22 -21.63
C SER A 164 -7.92 25.99 -20.63
N THR A 165 -7.28 25.30 -19.67
CA THR A 165 -6.25 25.91 -18.80
C THR A 165 -4.85 25.62 -19.34
N PHE A 166 -3.84 26.32 -18.82
CA PHE A 166 -2.45 26.05 -19.15
C PHE A 166 -1.72 25.31 -18.04
N ARG A 167 -0.69 24.58 -18.45
CA ARG A 167 0.27 23.91 -17.61
C ARG A 167 1.67 24.43 -17.91
N GLU A 168 2.37 24.86 -16.88
CA GLU A 168 3.78 25.27 -16.96
C GLU A 168 4.66 24.41 -16.06
N VAL A 169 5.88 24.15 -16.52
CA VAL A 169 6.80 23.23 -15.85
C VAL A 169 8.19 23.83 -15.81
N SER A 170 8.78 23.88 -14.62
CA SER A 170 10.19 24.20 -14.40
C SER A 170 10.91 22.98 -13.84
N VAL A 171 12.06 22.64 -14.40
CA VAL A 171 12.83 21.45 -14.08
C VAL A 171 14.22 21.84 -13.61
N LEU A 172 14.57 21.51 -12.36
CA LEU A 172 15.89 21.75 -11.80
C LEU A 172 16.72 20.46 -11.87
N PRO A 173 17.80 20.40 -12.67
CA PRO A 173 18.79 19.33 -12.59
C PRO A 173 19.53 19.40 -11.25
N ILE A 174 19.73 18.25 -10.60
CA ILE A 174 20.40 18.19 -9.30
C ILE A 174 21.54 17.17 -9.30
N LEU A 175 22.39 17.24 -8.26
CA LEU A 175 23.40 16.23 -8.00
C LEU A 175 22.83 15.10 -7.14
N HIS A 176 23.19 13.86 -7.46
CA HIS A 176 22.77 12.67 -6.69
C HIS A 176 23.11 12.80 -5.20
N GLN A 177 24.36 13.18 -4.89
CA GLN A 177 24.85 13.27 -3.52
C GLN A 177 24.09 14.32 -2.71
N ASP A 178 23.70 15.44 -3.34
CA ASP A 178 22.95 16.50 -2.68
C ASP A 178 21.57 16.01 -2.24
N TRP A 179 20.85 15.29 -3.10
CA TRP A 179 19.58 14.66 -2.74
C TRP A 179 19.76 13.61 -1.64
N LEU A 180 20.73 12.71 -1.79
CA LEU A 180 20.97 11.62 -0.85
C LEU A 180 21.39 12.11 0.55
N ASN A 181 22.10 13.23 0.61
CA ASN A 181 22.49 13.90 1.86
C ASN A 181 21.35 14.71 2.49
N GLY A 182 20.15 14.72 1.90
CA GLY A 182 18.98 15.37 2.46
C GLY A 182 18.96 16.89 2.29
N LYS A 183 19.61 17.44 1.25
CA LYS A 183 19.46 18.87 0.93
C LYS A 183 18.00 19.24 0.71
N GLU A 184 17.67 20.46 1.09
CA GLU A 184 16.34 21.03 0.95
C GLU A 184 16.25 21.82 -0.38
N TYR A 185 15.21 21.54 -1.16
CA TYR A 185 14.95 22.21 -2.43
C TYR A 185 13.63 22.97 -2.35
N LYS A 186 13.63 24.24 -2.79
CA LYS A 186 12.43 25.08 -2.82
C LYS A 186 12.17 25.57 -4.24
N CYS A 187 10.95 25.39 -4.70
CA CYS A 187 10.39 26.08 -5.85
C CYS A 187 9.48 27.20 -5.34
N LYS A 188 9.84 28.45 -5.67
CA LYS A 188 9.01 29.63 -5.43
C LYS A 188 8.41 30.05 -6.77
N VAL A 189 7.09 30.17 -6.81
CA VAL A 189 6.33 30.57 -7.99
C VAL A 189 5.67 31.91 -7.71
N ASN A 190 5.89 32.87 -8.59
CA ASN A 190 5.31 34.20 -8.54
C ASN A 190 4.45 34.43 -9.79
N SER A 191 3.24 34.96 -9.59
CA SER A 191 2.34 35.44 -10.65
C SER A 191 1.56 36.65 -10.14
N GLU A 192 1.04 37.48 -11.05
CA GLU A 192 0.15 38.59 -10.72
C GLU A 192 -1.18 38.09 -10.14
N ASP A 193 -1.62 36.89 -10.54
CA ASP A 193 -2.83 36.24 -10.05
C ASP A 193 -2.67 35.64 -8.64
N PHE A 194 -1.45 35.55 -8.13
CA PHE A 194 -1.20 35.08 -6.77
C PHE A 194 -1.18 36.25 -5.78
N PRO A 195 -1.99 36.22 -4.70
CA PRO A 195 -1.94 37.27 -3.67
C PRO A 195 -0.60 37.32 -2.94
N ALA A 196 0.16 36.22 -2.97
CA ALA A 196 1.53 36.12 -2.49
C ALA A 196 2.25 34.98 -3.25
N PRO A 197 3.58 35.01 -3.37
CA PRO A 197 4.34 33.93 -4.00
C PRO A 197 4.09 32.58 -3.32
N ILE A 198 3.81 31.54 -4.12
CA ILE A 198 3.59 30.18 -3.63
C ILE A 198 4.94 29.48 -3.53
N VAL A 199 5.26 28.94 -2.36
CA VAL A 199 6.51 28.21 -2.13
C VAL A 199 6.23 26.74 -1.85
N LYS A 200 6.86 25.85 -2.61
CA LYS A 200 6.86 24.40 -2.39
C LYS A 200 8.26 23.92 -2.07
N THR A 201 8.36 23.08 -1.06
CA THR A 201 9.64 22.56 -0.55
C THR A 201 9.64 21.04 -0.66
N ILE A 202 10.78 20.47 -1.02
CA ILE A 202 10.98 19.03 -1.07
C ILE A 202 12.40 18.68 -0.65
N SER A 203 12.56 17.55 0.01
CA SER A 203 13.83 16.95 0.39
C SER A 203 13.66 15.44 0.36
N LYS A 204 14.77 14.71 0.45
CA LYS A 204 14.70 13.26 0.67
C LYS A 204 13.94 12.96 1.98
N THR A 205 13.08 11.95 1.94
CA THR A 205 12.41 11.40 3.12
C THR A 205 13.44 10.90 4.13
N THR A 206 13.27 11.25 5.40
CA THR A 206 14.19 10.84 6.48
C THR A 206 13.55 9.71 7.29
N GLY A 207 14.37 8.79 7.81
CA GLY A 207 13.91 7.70 8.66
C GLY A 207 14.82 6.47 8.57
N GLN A 208 14.50 5.46 9.37
CA GLN A 208 15.24 4.21 9.33
C GLN A 208 14.86 3.42 8.09
N LEU A 209 15.83 3.18 7.21
CA LEU A 209 15.63 2.37 6.01
C LEU A 209 15.21 0.94 6.39
N ARG A 210 14.20 0.43 5.70
CA ARG A 210 13.75 -0.96 5.83
C ARG A 210 13.74 -1.63 4.46
N VAL A 211 14.31 -2.83 4.42
CA VAL A 211 14.51 -3.59 3.18
C VAL A 211 13.18 -4.24 2.76
N PRO A 212 12.73 -4.10 1.50
CA PRO A 212 11.53 -4.75 1.01
C PRO A 212 11.66 -6.27 1.03
N GLN A 213 10.62 -6.93 1.53
CA GLN A 213 10.40 -8.35 1.35
C GLN A 213 9.52 -8.55 0.12
N VAL A 214 10.01 -9.32 -0.85
CA VAL A 214 9.38 -9.49 -2.16
C VAL A 214 8.95 -10.95 -2.33
N TYR A 215 7.66 -11.15 -2.61
CA TYR A 215 7.04 -12.46 -2.82
C TYR A 215 6.32 -12.48 -4.15
N THR A 216 6.56 -13.51 -4.95
CA THR A 216 5.84 -13.77 -6.21
C THR A 216 4.78 -14.84 -5.98
N ILE A 217 3.56 -14.59 -6.46
CA ILE A 217 2.40 -15.45 -6.28
C ILE A 217 1.91 -15.87 -7.67
N PRO A 218 1.84 -17.19 -7.94
CA PRO A 218 1.33 -17.71 -9.21
C PRO A 218 -0.17 -17.43 -9.38
N PRO A 219 -0.74 -17.67 -10.57
CA PRO A 219 -2.17 -17.53 -10.76
C PRO A 219 -2.94 -18.47 -9.83
N PRO A 220 -4.06 -18.02 -9.24
CA PRO A 220 -4.93 -18.89 -8.47
C PRO A 220 -5.55 -19.96 -9.37
N LYS A 221 -5.81 -21.16 -8.82
CA LYS A 221 -6.29 -22.33 -9.58
C LYS A 221 -7.58 -22.01 -10.36
N GLU A 222 -8.46 -21.19 -9.79
CA GLU A 222 -9.72 -20.78 -10.42
C GLU A 222 -9.49 -19.98 -11.71
N GLN A 223 -8.39 -19.24 -11.81
CA GLN A 223 -8.03 -18.46 -12.99
C GLN A 223 -7.46 -19.33 -14.11
N MET A 224 -7.01 -20.55 -13.82
CA MET A 224 -6.50 -21.49 -14.83
C MET A 224 -7.60 -21.99 -15.79
N THR A 225 -8.87 -21.69 -15.52
CA THR A 225 -9.98 -21.93 -16.45
C THR A 225 -10.13 -20.84 -17.51
N LYS A 226 -9.41 -19.72 -17.39
CA LYS A 226 -9.47 -18.57 -18.30
C LYS A 226 -8.30 -18.57 -19.27
N ASP A 227 -8.45 -17.84 -20.38
CA ASP A 227 -7.37 -17.64 -21.36
C ASP A 227 -6.28 -16.68 -20.87
N GLU A 228 -6.59 -15.84 -19.90
CA GLU A 228 -5.66 -14.90 -19.28
C GLU A 228 -5.53 -15.17 -17.77
N VAL A 229 -4.27 -15.27 -17.35
CA VAL A 229 -3.88 -15.47 -15.96
C VAL A 229 -3.17 -14.24 -15.42
N SER A 230 -3.14 -14.08 -14.10
CA SER A 230 -2.46 -12.97 -13.47
C SER A 230 -1.41 -13.44 -12.48
N LEU A 231 -0.23 -12.85 -12.59
CA LEU A 231 0.91 -13.05 -11.71
C LEU A 231 0.97 -11.87 -10.75
N THR A 232 1.18 -12.14 -9.47
CA THR A 232 1.22 -11.07 -8.45
C THR A 232 2.60 -11.02 -7.81
N CYS A 233 3.12 -9.81 -7.62
CA CYS A 233 4.31 -9.54 -6.83
C CYS A 233 3.88 -8.70 -5.63
N MET A 234 3.98 -9.27 -4.44
CA MET A 234 3.69 -8.62 -3.16
C MET A 234 4.99 -8.12 -2.57
N ILE A 235 5.06 -6.82 -2.28
CA ILE A 235 6.23 -6.16 -1.70
C ILE A 235 5.80 -5.52 -0.39
N MET A 236 6.50 -5.82 0.71
CA MET A 236 6.11 -5.37 2.05
C MET A 236 7.33 -5.08 2.93
N GLY A 237 7.10 -4.43 4.08
CA GLY A 237 8.13 -4.23 5.10
C GLY A 237 9.17 -3.17 4.72
N PHE A 238 8.93 -2.34 3.71
CA PHE A 238 9.92 -1.39 3.21
C PHE A 238 9.71 0.03 3.73
N TYR A 239 10.79 0.79 3.81
CA TYR A 239 10.77 2.21 4.12
C TYR A 239 12.01 2.88 3.50
N PRO A 240 11.87 4.04 2.85
CA PRO A 240 10.67 4.87 2.69
C PRO A 240 9.68 4.35 1.64
N GLN A 241 8.60 5.08 1.38
CA GLN A 241 7.58 4.68 0.39
C GLN A 241 8.06 4.69 -1.07
N ASP A 242 9.16 5.38 -1.38
CA ASP A 242 9.67 5.55 -2.73
C ASP A 242 10.27 4.24 -3.27
N ILE A 243 9.54 3.58 -4.18
CA ILE A 243 9.88 2.27 -4.74
C ILE A 243 9.48 2.19 -6.20
N ASP A 244 10.24 1.44 -6.99
CA ASP A 244 9.94 1.19 -8.41
C ASP A 244 9.86 -0.32 -8.66
N VAL A 245 8.84 -0.74 -9.41
CA VAL A 245 8.53 -2.16 -9.64
C VAL A 245 8.20 -2.36 -11.11
N GLU A 246 8.97 -3.22 -11.76
CA GLU A 246 8.82 -3.58 -13.17
C GLU A 246 8.76 -5.09 -13.35
N TRP A 247 8.25 -5.50 -14.51
CA TRP A 247 8.20 -6.90 -14.90
C TRP A 247 9.03 -7.17 -16.15
N GLN A 248 9.59 -8.37 -16.23
CA GLN A 248 10.24 -8.89 -17.43
C GLN A 248 9.76 -10.31 -17.71
N ARG A 249 9.78 -10.71 -18.98
CA ARG A 249 9.54 -12.07 -19.46
C ARG A 249 10.77 -12.52 -20.24
N ASN A 250 11.47 -13.54 -19.75
CA ASN A 250 12.69 -14.08 -20.37
C ASN A 250 13.74 -12.98 -20.68
N GLY A 251 13.87 -11.97 -19.82
CA GLY A 251 14.78 -10.84 -19.98
C GLY A 251 14.21 -9.64 -20.75
N GLU A 252 13.04 -9.76 -21.39
CA GLU A 252 12.40 -8.66 -22.12
C GLU A 252 11.37 -7.92 -21.24
N PRO A 253 11.31 -6.58 -21.27
CA PRO A 253 10.36 -5.82 -20.45
C PRO A 253 8.89 -6.12 -20.77
N GLU A 254 8.08 -6.26 -19.71
CA GLU A 254 6.62 -6.37 -19.78
C GLU A 254 5.95 -5.03 -19.52
N GLN A 255 4.77 -4.82 -20.13
CA GLN A 255 4.04 -3.54 -20.00
C GLN A 255 2.61 -3.73 -19.47
N ASN A 256 2.06 -4.94 -19.54
CA ASN A 256 0.68 -5.21 -19.12
C ASN A 256 0.57 -5.47 -17.60
N TYR A 257 1.24 -4.65 -16.80
CA TYR A 257 1.20 -4.72 -15.34
C TYR A 257 0.65 -3.43 -14.73
N ARG A 258 0.14 -3.54 -13.51
CA ARG A 258 -0.32 -2.41 -12.70
C ARG A 258 0.22 -2.53 -11.28
N ASN A 259 0.74 -1.44 -10.77
CA ASN A 259 1.22 -1.32 -9.39
C ASN A 259 0.18 -0.55 -8.58
N THR A 260 -0.13 -1.01 -7.37
CA THR A 260 -0.86 -0.20 -6.39
C THR A 260 0.05 0.90 -5.87
N GLN A 261 -0.53 1.96 -5.29
CA GLN A 261 0.24 2.91 -4.50
C GLN A 261 0.75 2.21 -3.23
N PRO A 262 1.92 2.61 -2.69
CA PRO A 262 2.37 2.17 -1.37
C PRO A 262 1.37 2.53 -0.29
N VAL A 263 1.04 1.59 0.58
CA VAL A 263 0.14 1.77 1.72
C VAL A 263 0.95 1.61 3.01
N LEU A 264 0.76 2.54 3.94
CA LEU A 264 1.40 2.49 5.26
C LEU A 264 0.79 1.35 6.09
N ASP A 265 1.64 0.50 6.64
CA ASP A 265 1.28 -0.59 7.53
C ASP A 265 1.38 -0.18 9.01
N THR A 266 0.84 -1.02 9.89
CA THR A 266 0.81 -0.86 11.34
C THR A 266 2.19 -0.78 11.99
N ASP A 267 3.22 -1.32 11.35
CA ASP A 267 4.61 -1.30 11.84
C ASP A 267 5.42 -0.10 11.34
N GLU A 268 4.75 0.89 10.72
CA GLU A 268 5.35 2.07 10.07
C GLU A 268 6.18 1.76 8.81
N SER A 269 6.09 0.54 8.29
CA SER A 269 6.59 0.20 6.96
C SER A 269 5.52 0.39 5.89
N TYR A 270 5.90 0.21 4.63
CA TYR A 270 4.98 0.23 3.49
C TYR A 270 4.85 -1.14 2.85
N PHE A 271 3.71 -1.37 2.22
CA PHE A 271 3.49 -2.49 1.32
C PHE A 271 2.77 -2.06 0.04
N LEU A 272 2.94 -2.83 -1.04
CA LEU A 272 2.21 -2.66 -2.29
C LEU A 272 2.10 -4.00 -3.04
N TYR A 273 1.22 -4.03 -4.03
CA TYR A 273 1.07 -5.14 -4.96
C TYR A 273 1.32 -4.68 -6.39
N SER A 274 2.02 -5.51 -7.16
CA SER A 274 2.10 -5.43 -8.60
C SER A 274 1.40 -6.63 -9.23
N LYS A 275 0.54 -6.39 -10.22
CA LYS A 275 -0.22 -7.43 -10.92
C LYS A 275 0.12 -7.38 -12.41
N LEU A 276 0.69 -8.46 -12.94
CA LEU A 276 0.98 -8.65 -14.36
C LEU A 276 -0.06 -9.60 -14.97
N ASN A 277 -0.71 -9.18 -16.07
CA ASN A 277 -1.65 -10.01 -16.81
C ASN A 277 -0.97 -10.63 -18.04
N VAL A 278 -1.07 -11.95 -18.18
CA VAL A 278 -0.43 -12.72 -19.25
C VAL A 278 -1.38 -13.76 -19.82
N LYS A 279 -1.11 -14.24 -21.04
CA LYS A 279 -1.85 -15.37 -21.60
C LYS A 279 -1.51 -16.64 -20.83
N LYS A 280 -2.52 -17.47 -20.53
CA LYS A 280 -2.35 -18.78 -19.91
C LYS A 280 -1.34 -19.64 -20.67
N SER A 281 -1.42 -19.64 -22.00
CA SER A 281 -0.49 -20.36 -22.88
C SER A 281 0.96 -19.92 -22.73
N ASP A 282 1.22 -18.67 -22.36
CA ASP A 282 2.56 -18.17 -22.14
C ASP A 282 3.07 -18.57 -20.76
N TRP A 283 2.19 -18.59 -19.76
CA TRP A 283 2.50 -19.08 -18.42
C TRP A 283 2.86 -20.58 -18.44
N GLU A 284 2.01 -21.42 -19.02
CA GLU A 284 2.18 -22.88 -19.05
C GLU A 284 3.36 -23.35 -19.92
N ARG A 285 3.89 -22.50 -20.80
CA ARG A 285 5.07 -22.79 -21.63
C ARG A 285 6.37 -22.85 -20.82
N GLY A 286 6.34 -22.51 -19.53
CA GLY A 286 7.53 -22.41 -18.69
C GLY A 286 8.33 -21.13 -18.94
N ASN A 287 7.70 -20.07 -19.47
CA ASN A 287 8.33 -18.77 -19.51
C ASN A 287 8.69 -18.30 -18.08
N THR A 288 9.84 -17.65 -17.95
CA THR A 288 10.27 -17.08 -16.68
C THR A 288 9.85 -15.62 -16.61
N PHE A 289 9.00 -15.31 -15.64
CA PHE A 289 8.58 -13.95 -15.33
C PHE A 289 9.37 -13.44 -14.14
N VAL A 290 9.84 -12.21 -14.22
CA VAL A 290 10.69 -11.60 -13.19
C VAL A 290 10.02 -10.33 -12.70
N CYS A 291 9.74 -10.27 -11.39
CA CYS A 291 9.40 -9.03 -10.71
C CYS A 291 10.70 -8.37 -10.25
N SER A 292 11.01 -7.22 -10.84
CA SER A 292 12.21 -6.41 -10.58
C SER A 292 11.84 -5.23 -9.71
N VAL A 293 12.48 -5.12 -8.55
CA VAL A 293 12.17 -4.12 -7.52
C VAL A 293 13.40 -3.27 -7.27
N VAL A 294 13.24 -1.95 -7.35
CA VAL A 294 14.28 -0.95 -7.09
C VAL A 294 13.88 -0.14 -5.87
N HIS A 295 14.75 -0.12 -4.86
CA HIS A 295 14.50 0.56 -3.58
C HIS A 295 15.82 0.93 -2.89
N GLU A 296 15.90 2.08 -2.23
CA GLU A 296 17.17 2.58 -1.67
C GLU A 296 17.76 1.70 -0.55
N ALA A 297 16.92 0.97 0.18
CA ALA A 297 17.37 0.08 1.26
C ALA A 297 17.96 -1.24 0.74
N LEU A 298 17.80 -1.58 -0.55
CA LEU A 298 18.31 -2.83 -1.11
C LEU A 298 19.81 -2.76 -1.37
N HIS A 299 20.47 -3.91 -1.28
CA HIS A 299 21.85 -4.04 -1.77
C HIS A 299 21.89 -3.76 -3.27
N ASN A 300 22.81 -2.90 -3.72
CA ASN A 300 22.85 -2.37 -5.09
C ASN A 300 21.51 -1.74 -5.56
N HIS A 301 20.66 -1.33 -4.61
CA HIS A 301 19.36 -0.70 -4.85
C HIS A 301 18.35 -1.54 -5.62
N HIS A 302 18.56 -2.85 -5.74
CA HIS A 302 17.80 -3.70 -6.65
C HIS A 302 17.67 -5.14 -6.15
N THR A 303 16.52 -5.77 -6.42
CA THR A 303 16.28 -7.20 -6.19
C THR A 303 15.30 -7.74 -7.21
N GLU A 304 15.41 -9.02 -7.53
CA GLU A 304 14.51 -9.71 -8.44
C GLU A 304 13.91 -10.95 -7.81
N LYS A 305 12.64 -11.23 -8.15
CA LYS A 305 11.97 -12.48 -7.82
C LYS A 305 11.39 -13.09 -9.08
N ASN A 306 11.76 -14.34 -9.29
CA ASN A 306 11.34 -15.10 -10.47
C ASN A 306 10.05 -15.85 -10.18
N LEU A 307 9.30 -16.10 -11.23
CA LEU A 307 8.08 -16.87 -11.22
C LEU A 307 7.98 -17.63 -12.54
N SER A 308 7.92 -18.94 -12.46
CA SER A 308 7.74 -19.83 -13.60
C SER A 308 6.74 -20.91 -13.24
N TYR A 309 6.11 -21.47 -14.26
CA TYR A 309 5.17 -22.57 -14.04
C TYR A 309 5.90 -23.79 -13.50
N THR A 310 5.53 -24.23 -12.30
CA THR A 310 5.94 -25.51 -11.72
C THR A 310 4.74 -26.45 -11.71
N SER A 311 4.93 -27.67 -12.20
CA SER A 311 3.89 -28.70 -12.23
C SER A 311 3.51 -29.25 -10.84
N GLU A 312 4.12 -28.75 -9.76
CA GLU A 312 3.90 -29.19 -8.37
C GLU A 312 2.68 -28.53 -7.71
N VAL A 313 2.00 -27.57 -8.36
CA VAL A 313 0.83 -26.85 -7.80
C VAL A 313 -0.46 -27.73 -7.70
N GLU A 314 -0.40 -29.01 -8.09
CA GLU A 314 -1.49 -29.99 -7.89
C GLU A 314 -1.41 -30.77 -6.57
N LEU A 315 -0.35 -30.66 -5.77
CA LEU A 315 -0.18 -31.45 -4.54
C LEU A 315 0.15 -30.58 -3.33
N ASP A 316 -0.76 -29.70 -2.92
CA ASP A 316 -0.74 -29.21 -1.53
C ASP A 316 -2.10 -28.66 -1.07
N ASP A 317 -3.11 -29.53 -1.06
CA ASP A 317 -4.30 -29.36 -0.20
C ASP A 317 -4.06 -29.92 1.21
N ASN A 318 -2.80 -30.19 1.58
CA ASN A 318 -2.43 -30.75 2.89
C ASN A 318 -1.55 -29.81 3.75
N CYS A 319 -1.73 -28.49 3.64
CA CYS A 319 -1.19 -27.54 4.63
C CYS A 319 -2.07 -27.46 5.90
N ALA A 320 -2.38 -28.62 6.50
CA ALA A 320 -3.01 -28.71 7.82
C ALA A 320 -2.21 -29.58 8.83
N GLU A 321 -1.00 -30.03 8.49
CA GLU A 321 -0.24 -30.95 9.36
C GLU A 321 1.18 -30.48 9.73
N ALA A 322 1.49 -29.19 9.63
CA ALA A 322 2.79 -28.66 10.09
C ALA A 322 2.85 -28.33 11.60
N LEU A 323 1.89 -28.82 12.39
CA LEU A 323 1.90 -28.72 13.87
C LEU A 323 2.21 -30.06 14.56
N ASP A 324 2.58 -31.11 13.82
CA ASP A 324 2.83 -32.45 14.39
C ASP A 324 4.33 -32.76 14.60
N GLY A 325 5.23 -31.98 13.98
CA GLY A 325 6.68 -32.19 14.11
C GLY A 325 7.25 -31.95 15.52
N GLU A 326 6.57 -31.14 16.34
CA GLU A 326 6.97 -30.86 17.72
C GLU A 326 6.40 -31.90 18.71
N LEU A 327 5.27 -32.54 18.36
CA LEU A 327 4.67 -33.61 19.16
C LEU A 327 5.43 -34.93 18.99
N ASP A 328 5.89 -35.24 17.77
CA ASP A 328 6.59 -36.50 17.46
C ASP A 328 7.97 -36.59 18.15
N GLY A 329 8.66 -35.45 18.29
CA GLY A 329 9.87 -35.33 19.12
C GLY A 329 9.63 -35.60 20.62
N LEU A 330 8.44 -35.24 21.12
CA LEU A 330 8.06 -35.49 22.51
C LEU A 330 7.69 -36.97 22.74
N TRP A 331 6.96 -37.59 21.80
CA TRP A 331 6.57 -39.01 21.86
C TRP A 331 7.75 -39.96 21.75
N THR A 332 8.71 -39.66 20.88
CA THR A 332 9.96 -40.44 20.77
C THR A 332 10.76 -40.38 22.08
N THR A 333 10.87 -39.21 22.69
CA THR A 333 11.55 -39.01 23.98
C THR A 333 10.84 -39.79 25.10
N ILE A 334 9.52 -39.69 25.21
CA ILE A 334 8.72 -40.43 26.21
C ILE A 334 8.88 -41.95 26.04
N THR A 335 8.87 -42.44 24.80
CA THR A 335 9.02 -43.87 24.50
C THR A 335 10.38 -44.42 24.93
N ILE A 336 11.46 -43.64 24.72
CA ILE A 336 12.81 -44.00 25.17
C ILE A 336 12.88 -44.07 26.71
N PHE A 337 12.28 -43.12 27.42
CA PHE A 337 12.28 -43.15 28.90
C PHE A 337 11.49 -44.33 29.46
N ILE A 338 10.32 -44.64 28.88
CA ILE A 338 9.49 -45.78 29.32
C ILE A 338 10.22 -47.10 29.06
N THR A 339 10.83 -47.26 27.88
CA THR A 339 11.57 -48.50 27.55
C THR A 339 12.78 -48.71 28.46
N LEU A 340 13.56 -47.66 28.74
CA LEU A 340 14.69 -47.74 29.68
C LEU A 340 14.23 -48.04 31.12
N PHE A 341 13.12 -47.46 31.56
CA PHE A 341 12.55 -47.75 32.88
C PHE A 341 12.13 -49.21 33.01
N LEU A 342 11.40 -49.74 32.01
CA LEU A 342 10.97 -51.13 32.00
C LEU A 342 12.16 -52.09 31.96
N LEU A 343 13.20 -51.79 31.18
CA LEU A 343 14.43 -52.59 31.16
C LEU A 343 15.13 -52.61 32.54
N SER A 344 15.18 -51.47 33.23
CA SER A 344 15.75 -51.37 34.58
C SER A 344 14.94 -52.16 35.62
N VAL A 345 13.61 -52.09 35.55
CA VAL A 345 12.72 -52.87 36.43
C VAL A 345 12.87 -54.37 36.16
N CYS A 346 12.90 -54.80 34.89
CA CYS A 346 13.12 -56.19 34.54
C CYS A 346 14.50 -56.70 34.99
N TYR A 347 15.54 -55.89 34.82
CA TYR A 347 16.89 -56.23 35.27
C TYR A 347 16.97 -56.37 36.80
N SER A 348 16.39 -55.41 37.55
CA SER A 348 16.36 -55.49 39.01
C SER A 348 15.52 -56.67 39.52
N ALA A 349 14.38 -56.97 38.89
CA ALA A 349 13.55 -58.12 39.23
C ALA A 349 14.27 -59.45 38.99
N THR A 350 14.95 -59.60 37.84
CA THR A 350 15.73 -60.81 37.53
C THR A 350 16.90 -60.99 38.49
N VAL A 351 17.67 -59.95 38.80
CA VAL A 351 18.74 -59.99 39.81
C VAL A 351 18.20 -60.36 41.18
N THR A 352 17.04 -59.84 41.57
CA THR A 352 16.39 -60.16 42.85
C THR A 352 15.94 -61.62 42.88
N LEU A 353 15.32 -62.13 41.82
CA LEU A 353 14.94 -63.55 41.71
C LEU A 353 16.14 -64.49 41.76
N PHE A 354 17.25 -64.14 41.11
CA PHE A 354 18.48 -64.93 41.19
C PHE A 354 19.10 -64.91 42.60
N LYS A 355 19.12 -63.74 43.27
CA LYS A 355 19.56 -63.64 44.67
C LYS A 355 18.68 -64.46 45.61
N VAL A 356 17.36 -64.38 45.47
CA VAL A 356 16.41 -65.11 46.32
C VAL A 356 16.51 -66.62 46.08
N LYS A 357 16.63 -67.05 44.81
CA LYS A 357 16.85 -68.47 44.46
C LYS A 357 18.17 -69.01 45.02
N TRP A 358 19.24 -68.22 44.98
CA TRP A 358 20.53 -68.58 45.57
C TRP A 358 20.44 -68.71 47.10
N ILE A 359 19.82 -67.74 47.77
CA ILE A 359 19.59 -67.78 49.23
C ILE A 359 18.74 -69.00 49.63
N PHE A 360 17.66 -69.29 48.90
CA PHE A 360 16.83 -70.48 49.16
C PHE A 360 17.59 -71.79 48.95
N SER A 361 18.44 -71.88 47.91
CA SER A 361 19.29 -73.06 47.69
C SER A 361 20.30 -73.26 48.82
N SER A 362 20.90 -72.19 49.34
CA SER A 362 21.83 -72.26 50.48
C SER A 362 21.13 -72.65 51.79
N VAL A 363 19.90 -72.16 52.03
CA VAL A 363 19.11 -72.50 53.22
C VAL A 363 18.57 -73.94 53.15
N MET A 364 18.15 -74.43 51.97
CA MET A 364 17.72 -75.82 51.80
C MET A 364 18.88 -76.82 51.91
N GLY A 365 20.09 -76.46 51.44
CA GLY A 365 21.29 -77.27 51.64
C GLY A 365 21.68 -77.43 53.12
N LEU A 366 21.35 -76.47 53.97
CA LEU A 366 21.60 -76.54 55.41
C LEU A 366 20.60 -77.43 56.17
N LYS A 367 19.41 -77.68 55.60
CA LYS A 367 18.36 -78.49 56.26
C LYS A 367 18.55 -79.99 56.01
N GLN A 368 19.38 -80.38 55.05
CA GLN A 368 19.58 -81.77 54.63
C GLN A 368 20.73 -82.48 55.38
N THR A 369 21.50 -81.77 56.21
CA THR A 369 22.65 -82.29 56.97
C THR A 369 22.32 -82.78 58.39
N LEU A 370 21.05 -82.87 58.78
CA LEU A 370 20.61 -83.41 60.08
C LEU A 370 19.71 -84.65 59.92
N ALA A 371 20.28 -85.74 59.41
CA ALA A 371 19.76 -87.10 59.62
C ALA A 371 20.92 -88.11 59.54
N PRO A 372 21.25 -88.87 60.61
CA PRO A 372 22.39 -89.79 60.60
C PRO A 372 21.98 -91.16 60.05
N ASP A 373 22.77 -91.69 59.13
CA ASP A 373 22.62 -93.05 58.57
C ASP A 373 23.63 -94.01 59.21
N TYR A 374 23.14 -95.10 59.77
CA TYR A 374 23.90 -96.17 60.39
C TYR A 374 23.59 -97.48 59.65
N LYS A 375 24.53 -97.98 58.85
CA LYS A 375 24.79 -99.41 58.64
C LYS A 375 25.81 -99.60 57.53
N ASN A 376 26.98 -100.09 57.90
CA ASN A 376 27.41 -101.44 57.52
C ASN A 376 28.72 -101.76 58.26
N MET A 377 28.62 -102.65 59.25
CA MET A 377 29.77 -103.32 59.84
C MET A 377 29.72 -104.80 59.42
N ILE A 378 30.80 -105.21 58.73
CA ILE A 378 31.46 -106.53 58.78
C ILE A 378 30.67 -107.69 58.13
N GLY A 379 31.20 -108.58 57.29
CA GLY A 379 32.56 -108.92 56.86
C GLY A 379 32.58 -110.41 56.43
N GLN A 380 33.52 -110.78 55.54
CA GLN A 380 34.10 -112.12 55.23
C GLN A 380 33.13 -113.29 54.90
N GLY A 381 33.12 -113.88 53.70
CA GLY A 381 34.06 -114.90 53.19
C GLY A 381 33.61 -116.33 53.61
N PRO A 382 33.91 -117.43 52.89
CA PRO A 382 34.71 -117.64 51.68
C PRO A 382 33.89 -117.94 50.41
#